data_AF-F4KR66-F1
#
_entry.id   AF-F4KR66-F1
#
_cell.length_a   1.000
_cell.length_b   1.000
_cell.length_c   1.000
_cell.angle_alpha   90.00
_cell.angle_beta   90.00
_cell.angle_gamma   90.00
#
_symmetry.space_group_name_H-M   'P 1'
#
loop_
_entity.id
_entity.type
_entity.pdbx_description
1 polymer ?
#
loop_
_entity_poly.entity_id
_entity_poly.type
_entity_poly.pdbx_seq_one_letter_code
_entity_poly.pdbx_strand_id
1 'polypeptide(L)'
;MQEGKKSRIIKTIGALVIFATLISGLADFGQIVNWFSLKPKNQHLQEKDTLLHPKFENPMLSFADPSENRELISKESLFGYQDRKGNVVIHPQYDFARDFSENKAIVRKGNQLLLIDTLGKILLELNYDDAESFFEDRALVYKNKKCGFIDPSGKLVIPLKYEDGSGFNNGRAMVSKNRKVGYVDIYGNVKTPLIYDGSLGFMEGKAAVYKDNKVGFINLDGELIWTLSLLGRSANKDIPKIPDVMNIIINKGIFGGG
;
A
#
# COMPACT_ATOMS: atom_id res chain seq x y z
N MET A 1 -17.85 -23.39 12.05
CA MET A 1 -16.50 -23.73 12.57
C MET A 1 -15.32 -23.11 11.80
N GLN A 2 -15.50 -22.55 10.58
CA GLN A 2 -14.39 -21.97 9.79
C GLN A 2 -14.11 -20.46 10.00
N GLU A 3 -15.08 -19.68 10.48
CA GLU A 3 -14.92 -18.23 10.71
C GLU A 3 -13.96 -17.88 11.86
N GLY A 4 -13.90 -18.74 12.89
CA GLY A 4 -13.02 -18.53 14.04
C GLY A 4 -11.52 -18.65 13.71
N LYS A 5 -11.15 -19.38 12.65
CA LYS A 5 -9.75 -19.50 12.19
C LYS A 5 -9.30 -18.27 11.38
N LYS A 6 -10.17 -17.74 10.50
CA LYS A 6 -9.90 -16.49 9.75
C LYS A 6 -9.70 -15.28 10.66
N SER A 7 -10.56 -15.12 11.68
CA SER A 7 -10.47 -14.03 12.67
C SER A 7 -9.15 -14.04 13.46
N ARG A 8 -8.63 -15.23 13.79
CA ARG A 8 -7.33 -15.37 14.47
C ARG A 8 -6.14 -15.03 13.57
N ILE A 9 -6.17 -15.46 12.31
CA ILE A 9 -5.10 -15.19 11.33
C ILE A 9 -5.00 -13.68 11.04
N ILE A 10 -6.14 -12.99 10.90
CA ILE A 10 -6.19 -11.53 10.70
C ILE A 10 -5.61 -10.78 11.92
N LYS A 11 -5.90 -11.24 13.15
CA LYS A 11 -5.32 -10.66 14.37
C LYS A 11 -3.81 -10.89 14.49
N THR A 12 -3.30 -12.04 14.02
CA THR A 12 -1.87 -12.36 14.04
C THR A 12 -1.08 -11.63 12.96
N ILE A 13 -1.65 -11.43 11.77
CA ILE A 13 -1.06 -10.61 10.70
C ILE A 13 -1.08 -9.13 11.11
N GLY A 14 -2.17 -8.65 11.72
CA GLY A 14 -2.24 -7.29 12.28
C GLY A 14 -1.15 -7.02 13.33
N ALA A 15 -0.83 -8.00 14.18
CA ALA A 15 0.26 -7.89 15.15
C ALA A 15 1.66 -7.87 14.50
N LEU A 16 1.83 -8.52 13.33
CA LEU A 16 3.09 -8.48 12.56
C LEU A 16 3.26 -7.13 11.82
N VAL A 17 2.17 -6.54 11.34
CA VAL A 17 2.15 -5.23 10.65
C VAL A 17 2.44 -4.09 11.63
N ILE A 18 1.88 -4.13 12.85
CA ILE A 18 2.21 -3.19 13.94
C ILE A 18 3.71 -3.23 14.29
N PHE A 19 4.39 -4.35 14.01
CA PHE A 19 5.79 -4.53 14.32
C PHE A 19 6.73 -4.11 13.18
N ALA A 20 6.29 -4.16 11.92
CA ALA A 20 7.05 -3.61 10.80
C ALA A 20 7.23 -2.08 10.91
N THR A 21 6.26 -1.37 11.50
CA THR A 21 6.34 0.07 11.79
C THR A 21 7.27 0.44 12.94
N LEU A 22 7.63 -0.51 13.81
CA LEU A 22 8.59 -0.29 14.91
C LEU A 22 10.05 -0.31 14.43
N ILE A 23 10.32 -0.86 13.23
CA ILE A 23 11.68 -1.04 12.68
C ILE A 23 12.13 0.17 11.83
N SER A 24 11.20 0.94 11.25
CA SER A 24 11.53 2.06 10.36
C SER A 24 11.81 3.41 11.05
N GLY A 25 11.69 3.50 12.39
CA GLY A 25 12.08 4.70 13.15
C GLY A 25 11.36 6.01 12.80
N LEU A 26 10.32 5.97 11.96
CA LEU A 26 9.60 7.14 11.46
C LEU A 26 8.12 6.78 11.31
N ALA A 27 7.28 7.28 12.22
CA ALA A 27 5.99 7.94 11.95
C ALA A 27 5.08 7.90 13.18
N ASP A 28 4.48 9.06 13.44
CA ASP A 28 3.57 9.41 14.52
C ASP A 28 2.37 8.43 14.62
N PHE A 29 2.14 7.93 15.83
CA PHE A 29 1.19 6.86 16.18
C PHE A 29 -0.28 7.25 15.89
N GLY A 30 -0.56 8.53 15.68
CA GLY A 30 -1.93 9.07 15.52
C GLY A 30 -2.64 8.75 14.21
N GLN A 31 -1.92 8.46 13.11
CA GLN A 31 -2.54 8.28 11.78
C GLN A 31 -2.99 6.84 11.50
N ILE A 32 -2.30 5.84 12.06
CA ILE A 32 -2.54 4.41 11.76
C ILE A 32 -3.80 3.88 12.46
N VAL A 33 -4.17 4.45 13.61
CA VAL A 33 -5.35 4.02 14.38
C VAL A 33 -6.67 4.44 13.71
N ASN A 34 -6.67 5.50 12.89
CA ASN A 34 -7.86 5.99 12.18
C ASN A 34 -8.32 5.08 11.03
N TRP A 35 -7.49 4.11 10.59
CA TRP A 35 -7.83 3.21 9.50
C TRP A 35 -8.81 2.08 9.92
N PHE A 36 -9.00 1.86 11.22
CA PHE A 36 -9.84 0.76 11.75
C PHE A 36 -11.09 1.20 12.51
N SER A 37 -11.51 2.47 12.50
CA SER A 37 -12.72 2.88 13.24
C SER A 37 -13.73 3.69 12.42
N LEU A 38 -14.80 2.99 12.04
CA LEU A 38 -16.13 3.59 11.87
C LEU A 38 -16.56 4.20 13.23
N LYS A 39 -16.71 5.53 13.31
CA LYS A 39 -17.22 6.25 14.51
C LYS A 39 -18.76 6.22 14.60
N PRO A 40 -19.35 6.49 15.78
CA PRO A 40 -19.86 7.86 16.00
C PRO A 40 -19.69 8.47 17.42
N LYS A 41 -19.48 9.80 17.39
CA LYS A 41 -19.85 10.94 18.27
C LYS A 41 -19.52 11.05 19.79
N ASN A 42 -18.85 12.18 20.07
CA ASN A 42 -18.98 13.18 21.14
C ASN A 42 -18.56 12.86 22.59
N GLN A 43 -17.47 13.53 23.05
CA GLN A 43 -17.55 14.52 24.13
C GLN A 43 -16.29 15.42 24.15
N HIS A 44 -16.51 16.68 24.53
CA HIS A 44 -15.55 17.78 24.64
C HIS A 44 -14.38 17.49 25.59
N LEU A 45 -13.23 18.12 25.32
CA LEU A 45 -12.38 18.79 26.33
C LEU A 45 -11.42 19.76 25.59
N GLN A 46 -11.49 21.05 25.93
CA GLN A 46 -10.39 22.02 25.74
C GLN A 46 -9.31 21.69 26.80
N GLU A 47 -8.01 21.99 26.71
CA GLU A 47 -7.32 23.24 26.42
C GLU A 47 -5.82 22.96 26.16
N LYS A 48 -5.21 23.83 25.35
CA LYS A 48 -3.85 24.41 25.43
C LYS A 48 -2.75 23.63 26.16
N ASP A 49 -1.71 23.28 25.40
CA ASP A 49 -0.35 23.70 25.77
C ASP A 49 0.57 23.79 24.56
N THR A 50 1.18 24.96 24.44
CA THR A 50 2.15 25.38 23.44
C THR A 50 3.47 24.68 23.73
N LEU A 51 3.93 23.76 22.85
CA LEU A 51 5.31 23.28 22.87
C LEU A 51 5.92 23.36 21.47
N LEU A 52 6.98 24.15 21.40
CA LEU A 52 7.78 24.52 20.25
C LEU A 52 8.23 23.28 19.45
N HIS A 53 7.82 23.19 18.18
CA HIS A 53 8.42 22.23 17.26
C HIS A 53 9.83 22.72 16.86
N PRO A 54 10.90 21.95 17.11
CA PRO A 54 12.20 22.25 16.55
C PRO A 54 12.14 22.12 15.02
N LYS A 55 12.52 23.19 14.31
CA LYS A 55 12.68 23.17 12.86
C LYS A 55 13.82 22.23 12.49
N PHE A 56 13.50 21.04 12.00
CA PHE A 56 14.44 20.24 11.24
C PHE A 56 14.30 20.65 9.76
N GLU A 57 15.07 21.65 9.35
CA GLU A 57 15.32 21.88 7.93
C GLU A 57 16.25 20.77 7.45
N ASN A 58 15.70 19.80 6.71
CA ASN A 58 16.48 18.78 6.03
C ASN A 58 16.82 19.28 4.62
N PRO A 59 18.07 19.71 4.34
CA PRO A 59 18.43 20.36 3.08
C PRO A 59 18.48 19.42 1.85
N MET A 60 18.10 18.14 2.01
CA MET A 60 17.96 17.16 0.92
C MET A 60 16.56 17.15 0.26
N LEU A 61 15.61 17.97 0.71
CA LEU A 61 14.23 18.04 0.21
C LEU A 61 13.95 19.15 -0.81
N SER A 62 14.97 19.79 -1.39
CA SER A 62 14.78 20.92 -2.33
C SER A 62 14.48 20.54 -3.79
N PHE A 63 14.29 19.25 -4.09
CA PHE A 63 13.90 18.76 -5.42
C PHE A 63 12.58 17.98 -5.42
N ALA A 64 11.71 18.16 -4.42
CA ALA A 64 10.38 17.56 -4.43
C ALA A 64 9.67 17.96 -5.74
N ASP A 65 9.37 16.97 -6.57
CA ASP A 65 8.73 17.15 -7.87
C ASP A 65 7.50 18.06 -7.71
N PRO A 66 7.37 19.15 -8.49
CA PRO A 66 6.23 20.07 -8.42
C PRO A 66 4.85 19.39 -8.50
N SER A 67 4.77 18.15 -8.99
CA SER A 67 3.54 17.37 -9.02
C SER A 67 3.07 16.73 -7.73
N GLU A 68 3.96 16.43 -6.79
CA GLU A 68 3.56 15.97 -5.45
C GLU A 68 3.00 17.12 -4.60
N ASN A 69 2.86 18.31 -5.20
CA ASN A 69 2.37 19.53 -4.56
C ASN A 69 0.91 19.82 -4.92
N ARG A 70 0.12 18.78 -5.18
CA ARG A 70 -1.33 18.88 -5.37
C ARG A 70 -2.03 18.10 -4.29
N GLU A 71 -2.56 18.83 -3.32
CA GLU A 71 -3.33 18.26 -2.23
C GLU A 71 -4.79 18.14 -2.63
N LEU A 72 -5.36 16.98 -2.37
CA LEU A 72 -6.75 16.66 -2.65
C LEU A 72 -7.66 17.49 -1.74
N ILE A 73 -8.63 18.19 -2.34
CA ILE A 73 -9.65 18.94 -1.61
C ILE A 73 -11.03 18.47 -2.03
N SER A 74 -12.00 18.61 -1.13
CA SER A 74 -13.39 18.27 -1.41
C SER A 74 -14.34 19.42 -1.06
N LYS A 75 -15.29 19.72 -1.94
CA LYS A 75 -16.40 20.64 -1.69
C LYS A 75 -17.67 20.07 -2.31
N GLU A 76 -18.78 20.07 -1.55
CA GLU A 76 -20.09 19.60 -2.03
C GLU A 76 -20.05 18.16 -2.60
N SER A 77 -19.26 17.28 -1.99
CA SER A 77 -19.02 15.88 -2.42
C SER A 77 -18.24 15.72 -3.73
N LEU A 78 -17.76 16.82 -4.32
CA LEU A 78 -16.86 16.80 -5.46
C LEU A 78 -15.42 17.02 -5.00
N PHE A 79 -14.48 16.49 -5.76
CA PHE A 79 -13.05 16.55 -5.51
C PHE A 79 -12.35 17.47 -6.51
N GLY A 80 -11.32 18.15 -6.02
CA GLY A 80 -10.41 19.02 -6.76
C GLY A 80 -9.03 19.00 -6.12
N TYR A 81 -8.17 19.95 -6.48
CA TYR A 81 -6.79 20.01 -6.01
C TYR A 81 -6.34 21.44 -5.71
N GLN A 82 -5.56 21.60 -4.66
CA GLN A 82 -4.90 22.86 -4.28
C GLN A 82 -3.38 22.70 -4.30
N ASP A 83 -2.65 23.82 -4.40
CA ASP A 83 -1.22 23.84 -4.14
C ASP A 83 -0.89 23.88 -2.63
N ARG A 84 0.38 23.75 -2.26
CA ARG A 84 0.85 23.81 -0.86
C ARG A 84 0.59 25.16 -0.17
N LYS A 85 0.28 26.21 -0.92
CA LYS A 85 -0.09 27.52 -0.36
C LYS A 85 -1.60 27.61 -0.10
N GLY A 86 -2.37 26.56 -0.41
CA GLY A 86 -3.82 26.51 -0.30
C GLY A 86 -4.54 27.17 -1.48
N ASN A 87 -3.84 27.51 -2.57
CA ASN A 87 -4.50 28.04 -3.76
C ASN A 87 -5.16 26.89 -4.51
N VAL A 88 -6.46 26.99 -4.77
CA VAL A 88 -7.18 26.01 -5.59
C VAL A 88 -6.66 26.09 -7.03
N VAL A 89 -6.06 24.99 -7.51
CA VAL A 89 -5.54 24.88 -8.88
C VAL A 89 -6.58 24.21 -9.78
N ILE A 90 -7.24 23.18 -9.27
CA ILE A 90 -8.30 22.46 -9.96
C ILE A 90 -9.53 22.53 -9.06
N HIS A 91 -10.53 23.31 -9.46
CA HIS A 91 -11.76 23.44 -8.69
C HIS A 91 -12.47 22.08 -8.55
N PRO A 92 -13.10 21.81 -7.38
CA PRO A 92 -13.89 20.61 -7.17
C PRO A 92 -14.93 20.38 -8.28
N GLN A 93 -14.75 19.30 -9.04
CA GLN A 93 -15.59 18.98 -10.20
C GLN A 93 -15.66 17.48 -10.52
N TYR A 94 -14.91 16.66 -9.78
CA TYR A 94 -14.81 15.21 -9.99
C TYR A 94 -15.57 14.47 -8.89
N ASP A 95 -16.31 13.43 -9.25
CA ASP A 95 -17.02 12.58 -8.27
C ASP A 95 -16.06 11.72 -7.44
N PHE A 96 -14.85 11.51 -7.96
CA PHE A 96 -13.75 10.82 -7.27
C PHE A 96 -12.41 11.29 -7.84
N ALA A 97 -11.37 11.33 -7.02
CA ALA A 97 -10.03 11.66 -7.44
C ALA A 97 -9.01 10.89 -6.60
N ARG A 98 -7.95 10.40 -7.25
CA ARG A 98 -6.75 9.87 -6.59
C ARG A 98 -5.76 11.00 -6.33
N ASP A 99 -4.82 10.77 -5.42
CA ASP A 99 -3.66 11.65 -5.26
C ASP A 99 -2.84 11.72 -6.55
N PHE A 100 -2.18 12.86 -6.77
CA PHE A 100 -1.19 12.96 -7.83
C PHE A 100 -0.01 12.06 -7.53
N SER A 101 0.43 11.34 -8.56
CA SER A 101 1.65 10.56 -8.57
C SER A 101 2.29 10.71 -9.94
N GLU A 102 3.61 10.90 -9.99
CA GLU A 102 4.37 11.04 -11.24
C GLU A 102 3.75 12.09 -12.20
N ASN A 103 3.40 13.28 -11.68
CA ASN A 103 2.77 14.36 -12.46
C ASN A 103 1.38 14.06 -13.05
N LYS A 104 0.70 13.00 -12.62
CA LYS A 104 -0.59 12.59 -13.15
C LYS A 104 -1.56 12.16 -12.05
N ALA A 105 -2.86 12.29 -12.28
CA ALA A 105 -3.89 11.78 -11.38
C ALA A 105 -5.01 11.08 -12.13
N ILE A 106 -5.58 10.05 -11.52
CA ILE A 106 -6.79 9.38 -11.98
C ILE A 106 -7.99 10.05 -11.31
N VAL A 107 -8.96 10.47 -12.11
CA VAL A 107 -10.20 11.11 -11.63
C VAL A 107 -11.42 10.49 -12.29
N ARG A 108 -12.58 10.61 -11.65
CA ARG A 108 -13.86 10.18 -12.20
C ARG A 108 -14.80 11.37 -12.34
N LYS A 109 -15.41 11.52 -13.51
CA LYS A 109 -16.46 12.51 -13.80
C LYS A 109 -17.65 11.80 -14.46
N GLY A 110 -18.76 11.69 -13.75
CA GLY A 110 -19.86 10.79 -14.10
C GLY A 110 -19.35 9.35 -14.27
N ASN A 111 -19.51 8.81 -15.47
CA ASN A 111 -19.07 7.46 -15.83
C ASN A 111 -17.68 7.44 -16.52
N GLN A 112 -17.03 8.60 -16.68
CA GLN A 112 -15.73 8.69 -17.34
C GLN A 112 -14.60 8.58 -16.31
N LEU A 113 -13.69 7.64 -16.54
CA LEU A 113 -12.40 7.56 -15.84
C LEU A 113 -11.36 8.30 -16.66
N LEU A 114 -10.69 9.28 -16.06
CA LEU A 114 -9.83 10.23 -16.77
C LEU A 114 -8.44 10.25 -16.13
N LEU A 115 -7.42 10.37 -16.97
CA LEU A 115 -6.06 10.72 -16.55
C LEU A 115 -5.87 12.22 -16.80
N ILE A 116 -5.48 12.96 -15.76
CA ILE A 116 -5.24 14.40 -15.84
C ILE A 116 -3.80 14.77 -15.48
N ASP A 117 -3.32 15.90 -16.02
CA ASP A 117 -2.08 16.53 -15.57
C ASP A 117 -2.28 17.42 -14.33
N THR A 118 -1.20 18.01 -13.83
CA THR A 118 -1.17 18.86 -12.62
C THR A 118 -1.94 20.19 -12.74
N LEU A 119 -2.42 20.53 -13.94
CA LEU A 119 -3.27 21.69 -14.22
C LEU A 119 -4.72 21.26 -14.49
N GLY A 120 -5.03 19.96 -14.41
CA GLY A 120 -6.35 19.41 -14.64
C GLY A 120 -6.69 19.22 -16.12
N LYS A 121 -5.71 19.35 -17.02
CA LYS A 121 -5.91 19.02 -18.44
C LYS A 121 -6.09 17.52 -18.56
N ILE A 122 -7.14 17.10 -19.26
CA ILE A 122 -7.37 15.70 -19.60
C ILE A 122 -6.27 15.25 -20.57
N LEU A 123 -5.50 14.25 -20.15
CA LEU A 123 -4.49 13.59 -20.96
C LEU A 123 -5.11 12.42 -21.73
N LEU A 124 -5.90 11.59 -21.05
CA LEU A 124 -6.53 10.39 -21.62
C LEU A 124 -7.90 10.12 -20.99
N GLU A 125 -8.80 9.54 -21.78
CA GLU A 125 -9.98 8.84 -21.26
C GLU A 125 -9.68 7.34 -21.19
N LEU A 126 -9.93 6.73 -20.04
CA LEU A 126 -9.61 5.33 -19.76
C LEU A 126 -10.87 4.47 -19.83
N ASN A 127 -10.88 3.47 -20.72
CA ASN A 127 -12.00 2.53 -20.88
C ASN A 127 -11.87 1.34 -19.91
N TYR A 128 -11.95 1.63 -18.61
CA TYR A 128 -11.85 0.69 -17.50
C TYR A 128 -12.89 1.01 -16.42
N ASP A 129 -13.21 0.03 -15.59
CA ASP A 129 -14.18 0.18 -14.49
C ASP A 129 -13.58 1.02 -13.35
N ASP A 130 -12.26 0.87 -13.11
CA ASP A 130 -11.50 1.64 -12.12
C ASP A 130 -9.99 1.60 -12.43
N ALA A 131 -9.23 2.50 -11.82
CA ALA A 131 -7.78 2.51 -11.85
C ALA A 131 -7.16 3.05 -10.54
N GLU A 132 -5.98 2.52 -10.21
CA GLU A 132 -5.12 3.05 -9.15
C GLU A 132 -4.13 4.09 -9.69
N SER A 133 -3.47 4.83 -8.80
CA SER A 133 -2.43 5.78 -9.17
C SER A 133 -1.26 5.11 -9.90
N PHE A 134 -0.56 5.90 -10.71
CA PHE A 134 0.67 5.47 -11.37
C PHE A 134 1.81 5.34 -10.36
N PHE A 135 2.54 4.23 -10.43
CA PHE A 135 3.81 4.02 -9.75
C PHE A 135 4.74 3.25 -10.68
N GLU A 136 5.97 3.71 -10.81
CA GLU A 136 6.97 3.21 -11.76
C GLU A 136 6.41 3.14 -13.20
N ASP A 137 5.71 4.19 -13.63
CA ASP A 137 5.03 4.27 -14.93
C ASP A 137 4.01 3.14 -15.17
N ARG A 138 3.38 2.63 -14.11
CA ARG A 138 2.33 1.60 -14.20
C ARG A 138 1.13 1.96 -13.34
N ALA A 139 -0.06 1.84 -13.91
CA ALA A 139 -1.31 1.91 -13.15
C ALA A 139 -2.05 0.57 -13.22
N LEU A 140 -2.49 0.08 -12.06
CA LEU A 140 -3.40 -1.06 -11.98
C LEU A 140 -4.78 -0.62 -12.46
N VAL A 141 -5.36 -1.38 -13.39
CA VAL A 141 -6.68 -1.10 -13.95
C VAL A 141 -7.60 -2.30 -13.78
N TYR A 142 -8.89 -2.03 -13.61
CA TYR A 142 -9.92 -3.04 -13.44
C TYR A 142 -10.91 -3.02 -14.60
N LYS A 143 -11.27 -4.21 -15.10
CA LYS A 143 -12.39 -4.40 -16.03
C LYS A 143 -13.00 -5.76 -15.84
N ASN A 144 -14.34 -5.83 -15.79
CA ASN A 144 -15.08 -7.10 -15.69
C ASN A 144 -14.57 -7.99 -14.54
N LYS A 145 -14.29 -7.40 -13.37
CA LYS A 145 -13.75 -8.08 -12.17
C LYS A 145 -12.38 -8.72 -12.35
N LYS A 146 -11.63 -8.30 -13.37
CA LYS A 146 -10.23 -8.68 -13.58
C LYS A 146 -9.35 -7.45 -13.59
N CYS A 147 -8.11 -7.62 -13.16
CA CYS A 147 -7.13 -6.54 -13.19
C CYS A 147 -5.89 -6.90 -14.01
N GLY A 148 -5.20 -5.84 -14.42
CA GLY A 148 -3.98 -5.81 -15.21
C GLY A 148 -3.35 -4.43 -15.09
N PHE A 149 -2.34 -4.11 -15.91
CA PHE A 149 -1.62 -2.85 -15.80
C PHE A 149 -1.51 -2.15 -17.13
N ILE A 150 -1.66 -0.82 -17.11
CA ILE A 150 -1.42 0.07 -18.24
C ILE A 150 -0.14 0.88 -18.04
N ASP A 151 0.44 1.33 -19.15
CA ASP A 151 1.49 2.35 -19.17
C ASP A 151 0.88 3.78 -19.23
N PRO A 152 1.69 4.87 -19.15
CA PRO A 152 1.19 6.24 -19.17
C PRO A 152 0.48 6.64 -20.48
N SER A 153 0.64 5.88 -21.56
CA SER A 153 -0.11 6.08 -22.81
C SER A 153 -1.51 5.46 -22.77
N GLY A 154 -1.85 4.76 -21.68
CA GLY A 154 -3.10 4.01 -21.52
C GLY A 154 -3.08 2.62 -22.14
N LYS A 155 -1.94 2.18 -22.69
CA LYS A 155 -1.79 0.88 -23.33
C LYS A 155 -1.69 -0.20 -22.26
N LEU A 156 -2.49 -1.26 -22.42
CA LEU A 156 -2.42 -2.45 -21.58
C LEU A 156 -1.10 -3.19 -21.81
N VAL A 157 -0.23 -3.19 -20.81
CA VAL A 157 1.09 -3.84 -20.84
C VAL A 157 1.11 -5.15 -20.05
N ILE A 158 0.23 -5.30 -19.05
CA ILE A 158 -0.01 -6.57 -18.35
C ILE A 158 -1.49 -6.93 -18.49
N PRO A 159 -1.83 -8.09 -19.10
CA PRO A 159 -3.22 -8.43 -19.41
C PRO A 159 -4.16 -8.50 -18.20
N LEU A 160 -5.44 -8.20 -18.44
CA LEU A 160 -6.56 -8.30 -17.48
C LEU A 160 -6.88 -9.77 -17.14
N LYS A 161 -6.04 -10.42 -16.34
CA LYS A 161 -6.15 -11.87 -16.04
C LYS A 161 -6.10 -12.20 -14.55
N TYR A 162 -5.79 -11.22 -13.71
CA TYR A 162 -5.69 -11.38 -12.26
C TYR A 162 -7.00 -10.97 -11.59
N GLU A 163 -7.21 -11.45 -10.37
CA GLU A 163 -8.38 -11.12 -9.54
C GLU A 163 -8.17 -9.83 -8.75
N ASP A 164 -6.93 -9.56 -8.35
CA ASP A 164 -6.53 -8.37 -7.60
C ASP A 164 -5.03 -8.10 -7.77
N GLY A 165 -4.57 -6.90 -7.44
CA GLY A 165 -3.16 -6.52 -7.52
C GLY A 165 -2.79 -5.33 -6.63
N SER A 166 -1.48 -5.08 -6.48
CA SER A 166 -0.96 -3.86 -5.86
C SER A 166 -0.37 -2.92 -6.93
N GLY A 167 -0.11 -1.66 -6.55
CA GLY A 167 0.79 -0.80 -7.32
C GLY A 167 2.21 -1.40 -7.39
N PHE A 168 3.00 -0.90 -8.34
CA PHE A 168 4.41 -1.28 -8.46
C PHE A 168 5.25 -0.61 -7.38
N ASN A 169 6.19 -1.36 -6.82
CA ASN A 169 7.19 -0.90 -5.87
C ASN A 169 8.43 -1.79 -5.98
N ASN A 170 9.61 -1.19 -6.16
CA ASN A 170 10.87 -1.88 -6.43
C ASN A 170 10.80 -2.81 -7.65
N GLY A 171 10.11 -2.38 -8.71
CA GLY A 171 9.95 -3.16 -9.94
C GLY A 171 9.08 -4.40 -9.78
N ARG A 172 8.27 -4.49 -8.71
CA ARG A 172 7.38 -5.62 -8.43
C ARG A 172 5.97 -5.16 -8.08
N ALA A 173 4.99 -5.91 -8.55
CA ALA A 173 3.60 -5.77 -8.13
C ALA A 173 3.06 -7.12 -7.66
N MET A 174 2.35 -7.12 -6.53
CA MET A 174 1.61 -8.29 -6.08
C MET A 174 0.43 -8.50 -7.02
N VAL A 175 0.15 -9.74 -7.38
CA VAL A 175 -1.04 -10.13 -8.13
C VAL A 175 -1.67 -11.37 -7.53
N SER A 176 -3.00 -11.48 -7.61
CA SER A 176 -3.74 -12.62 -7.10
C SER A 176 -4.54 -13.35 -8.19
N LYS A 177 -4.67 -14.66 -8.05
CA LYS A 177 -5.52 -15.52 -8.88
C LYS A 177 -5.86 -16.80 -8.11
N ASN A 178 -7.10 -17.26 -8.17
CA ASN A 178 -7.55 -18.46 -7.45
C ASN A 178 -7.25 -18.41 -5.94
N ARG A 179 -7.36 -17.23 -5.32
CA ARG A 179 -7.00 -16.98 -3.91
C ARG A 179 -5.54 -17.24 -3.55
N LYS A 180 -4.64 -17.29 -4.54
CA LYS A 180 -3.21 -17.36 -4.33
C LYS A 180 -2.55 -16.07 -4.80
N VAL A 181 -1.51 -15.65 -4.09
CA VAL A 181 -0.75 -14.44 -4.40
C VAL A 181 0.66 -14.78 -4.86
N GLY A 182 1.18 -13.92 -5.73
CA GLY A 182 2.54 -13.94 -6.26
C GLY A 182 2.92 -12.55 -6.72
N TYR A 183 4.07 -12.43 -7.39
CA TYR A 183 4.61 -11.15 -7.83
C TYR A 183 5.01 -11.19 -9.29
N VAL A 184 4.71 -10.11 -10.00
CA VAL A 184 5.13 -9.88 -11.38
C VAL A 184 6.13 -8.74 -11.46
N ASP A 185 7.01 -8.78 -12.46
CA ASP A 185 7.84 -7.63 -12.83
C ASP A 185 7.08 -6.63 -13.74
N ILE A 186 7.73 -5.53 -14.10
CA ILE A 186 7.18 -4.45 -14.94
C ILE A 186 6.78 -4.87 -16.36
N TYR A 187 7.21 -6.06 -16.79
CA TYR A 187 6.88 -6.68 -18.07
C TYR A 187 5.77 -7.74 -17.92
N GLY A 188 5.30 -8.00 -16.70
CA GLY A 188 4.30 -9.00 -16.39
C GLY A 188 4.84 -10.43 -16.25
N ASN A 189 6.16 -10.62 -16.19
CA ASN A 189 6.74 -11.93 -15.91
C ASN A 189 6.52 -12.28 -14.45
N VAL A 190 6.06 -13.49 -14.18
CA VAL A 190 5.87 -13.98 -12.81
C VAL A 190 7.25 -14.27 -12.19
N LYS A 191 7.70 -13.40 -11.28
CA LYS A 191 8.94 -13.57 -10.50
C LYS A 191 8.72 -14.42 -9.27
N THR A 192 7.57 -14.23 -8.61
CA THR A 192 7.14 -15.10 -7.51
C THR A 192 5.87 -15.84 -7.93
N PRO A 193 5.90 -17.18 -8.01
CA PRO A 193 4.72 -17.97 -8.38
C PRO A 193 3.51 -17.67 -7.49
N LEU A 194 2.31 -17.71 -8.09
CA LEU A 194 1.05 -17.50 -7.36
C LEU A 194 0.67 -18.76 -6.56
N ILE A 195 1.44 -19.03 -5.49
CA ILE A 195 1.29 -20.24 -4.65
C ILE A 195 1.06 -19.90 -3.17
N TYR A 196 1.23 -18.65 -2.78
CA TYR A 196 1.12 -18.20 -1.40
C TYR A 196 -0.33 -17.89 -1.04
N ASP A 197 -0.72 -18.19 0.19
CA ASP A 197 -2.03 -17.90 0.76
C ASP A 197 -2.20 -16.41 1.12
N GLY A 198 -1.08 -15.69 1.25
CA GLY A 198 -1.05 -14.25 1.50
C GLY A 198 0.37 -13.70 1.45
N SER A 199 0.49 -12.38 1.31
CA SER A 199 1.77 -11.68 1.30
C SER A 199 1.60 -10.24 1.78
N LEU A 200 2.68 -9.65 2.28
CA LEU A 200 2.83 -8.20 2.47
C LEU A 200 3.71 -7.65 1.35
N GLY A 201 3.48 -6.40 0.95
CA GLY A 201 4.27 -5.74 -0.09
C GLY A 201 5.77 -5.67 0.23
N PHE A 202 6.57 -5.38 -0.80
CA PHE A 202 8.02 -5.27 -0.65
C PHE A 202 8.41 -4.07 0.23
N MET A 203 9.28 -4.31 1.20
CA MET A 203 9.99 -3.30 2.00
C MET A 203 11.47 -3.69 2.03
N GLU A 204 12.35 -2.75 1.71
CA GLU A 204 13.81 -2.98 1.67
C GLU A 204 14.21 -4.23 0.85
N GLY A 205 13.54 -4.43 -0.30
CA GLY A 205 13.81 -5.56 -1.22
C GLY A 205 13.34 -6.93 -0.73
N LYS A 206 12.58 -7.00 0.39
CA LYS A 206 12.02 -8.25 0.93
C LYS A 206 10.50 -8.16 1.04
N ALA A 207 9.81 -9.28 0.83
CA ALA A 207 8.37 -9.40 1.07
C ALA A 207 8.08 -10.58 1.99
N ALA A 208 7.18 -10.38 2.95
CA ALA A 208 6.69 -11.47 3.79
C ALA A 208 5.65 -12.29 3.00
N VAL A 209 5.75 -13.62 3.07
CA VAL A 209 4.84 -14.55 2.41
C VAL A 209 4.35 -15.62 3.37
N TYR A 210 3.12 -16.08 3.14
CA TYR A 210 2.48 -17.11 3.94
C TYR A 210 1.99 -18.25 3.06
N LYS A 211 2.34 -19.48 3.42
CA LYS A 211 1.89 -20.71 2.73
C LYS A 211 1.86 -21.88 3.71
N ASP A 212 0.76 -22.63 3.75
CA ASP A 212 0.66 -23.89 4.50
C ASP A 212 1.06 -23.78 5.99
N ASN A 213 0.63 -22.70 6.67
CA ASN A 213 1.05 -22.37 8.05
C ASN A 213 2.54 -22.11 8.23
N LYS A 214 3.25 -21.74 7.17
CA LYS A 214 4.63 -21.26 7.23
C LYS A 214 4.67 -19.80 6.83
N VAL A 215 5.46 -19.02 7.56
CA VAL A 215 5.82 -17.66 7.17
C VAL A 215 7.22 -17.71 6.58
N GLY A 216 7.49 -16.89 5.57
CA GLY A 216 8.83 -16.72 5.04
C GLY A 216 9.04 -15.32 4.46
N PHE A 217 10.28 -15.05 4.10
CA PHE A 217 10.66 -13.84 3.37
C PHE A 217 11.21 -14.22 2.01
N ILE A 218 10.77 -13.52 0.98
CA ILE A 218 11.29 -13.63 -0.38
C ILE A 218 12.08 -12.38 -0.76
N ASN A 219 13.09 -12.51 -1.62
CA ASN A 219 13.73 -11.37 -2.28
C ASN A 219 12.92 -10.92 -3.52
N LEU A 220 13.41 -9.89 -4.21
CA LEU A 220 12.80 -9.39 -5.45
C LEU A 220 12.75 -10.46 -6.57
N ASP A 221 13.64 -11.45 -6.57
CA ASP A 221 13.60 -12.54 -7.54
C ASP A 221 12.62 -13.65 -7.16
N GLY A 222 11.94 -13.52 -6.01
CA GLY A 222 10.99 -14.50 -5.50
C GLY A 222 11.63 -15.68 -4.79
N GLU A 223 12.94 -15.63 -4.55
CA GLU A 223 13.68 -16.66 -3.85
C GLU A 223 13.41 -16.57 -2.36
N LEU A 224 13.14 -17.71 -1.73
CA LEU A 224 12.90 -17.80 -0.29
C LEU A 224 14.22 -17.64 0.47
N ILE A 225 14.39 -16.51 1.15
CA ILE A 225 15.58 -16.20 1.95
C ILE A 225 15.49 -16.86 3.33
N TRP A 226 14.27 -16.99 3.87
CA TRP A 226 14.03 -17.53 5.20
C TRP A 226 12.61 -18.09 5.35
N THR A 227 12.42 -19.09 6.22
CA THR A 227 11.10 -19.59 6.59
C THR A 227 11.02 -20.12 8.01
N LEU A 228 9.82 -20.05 8.59
CA LEU A 228 9.46 -20.60 9.89
C LEU A 228 8.14 -21.38 9.80
N SER A 229 8.15 -22.62 10.28
CA SER A 229 6.93 -23.42 10.45
C SER A 229 6.20 -23.00 11.72
N LEU A 230 4.90 -22.69 11.61
CA LEU A 230 4.06 -22.37 12.76
C LEU A 230 3.44 -23.63 13.40
N LEU A 231 3.52 -24.79 12.76
CA LEU A 231 3.08 -26.06 13.31
C LEU A 231 4.28 -26.83 13.87
N GLY A 232 4.20 -27.06 15.19
CA GLY A 232 5.27 -27.56 16.08
C GLY A 232 5.09 -27.08 17.53
N ARG A 233 4.23 -26.08 17.79
CA ARG A 233 3.89 -25.56 19.14
C ARG A 233 2.40 -25.65 19.43
N SER A 234 1.85 -26.87 19.46
CA SER A 234 0.57 -27.12 20.12
C SER A 234 0.59 -28.47 20.81
N ALA A 235 1.13 -28.46 22.04
CA ALA A 235 0.81 -29.45 23.07
C ALA A 235 1.09 -28.95 24.51
N ASN A 236 1.52 -27.71 24.73
CA ASN A 236 1.67 -27.21 26.10
C ASN A 236 1.34 -25.71 26.21
N LYS A 237 0.81 -25.31 27.37
CA LYS A 237 0.18 -24.02 27.70
C LYS A 237 1.09 -22.78 27.61
N ASP A 238 2.32 -22.92 27.16
CA ASP A 238 3.26 -21.80 27.03
C ASP A 238 3.38 -21.40 25.57
N ILE A 239 2.45 -20.58 25.10
CA ILE A 239 2.65 -19.76 23.91
C ILE A 239 3.86 -18.88 24.23
N PRO A 240 5.01 -18.99 23.53
CA PRO A 240 6.10 -18.06 23.73
C PRO A 240 5.56 -16.71 23.36
N LYS A 241 5.65 -15.78 24.31
CA LYS A 241 5.13 -14.43 24.11
C LYS A 241 5.82 -13.90 22.85
N ILE A 242 5.11 -13.16 22.01
CA ILE A 242 5.64 -12.49 20.80
C ILE A 242 7.10 -11.97 20.98
N PRO A 243 7.52 -11.42 22.14
CA PRO A 243 8.94 -11.12 22.43
C PRO A 243 9.97 -12.27 22.24
N ASP A 244 9.61 -13.54 22.41
CA ASP A 244 10.54 -14.68 22.27
C ASP A 244 10.89 -14.98 20.80
N VAL A 245 9.97 -14.69 19.88
CA VAL A 245 10.21 -14.81 18.43
C VAL A 245 11.08 -13.65 17.94
N MET A 246 10.88 -12.46 18.52
CA MET A 246 11.69 -11.26 18.27
C MET A 246 13.17 -11.47 18.65
N ASN A 247 13.45 -12.09 19.80
CA ASN A 247 14.82 -12.42 20.21
C ASN A 247 15.52 -13.40 19.25
N ILE A 248 14.79 -14.31 18.60
CA ILE A 248 15.37 -15.24 17.61
C ILE A 248 15.69 -14.52 16.29
N ILE A 249 14.84 -13.58 15.87
CA ILE A 249 15.03 -12.81 14.63
C ILE A 249 16.19 -11.81 14.79
N ILE A 250 16.28 -11.15 15.94
CA ILE A 250 17.38 -10.23 16.28
C ILE A 250 18.70 -10.98 16.47
N ASN A 251 18.73 -12.07 17.24
CA ASN A 251 19.98 -12.81 17.50
C ASN A 251 20.49 -13.63 16.29
N LYS A 252 19.67 -13.88 15.26
CA LYS A 252 20.12 -14.51 14.01
C LYS A 252 20.58 -13.52 12.93
N GLY A 253 20.66 -12.23 13.23
CA GLY A 253 21.28 -11.22 12.35
C GLY A 253 20.52 -10.94 11.05
N ILE A 254 19.23 -11.29 10.94
CA ILE A 254 18.48 -11.16 9.67
C ILE A 254 18.11 -9.68 9.35
N PHE A 255 18.25 -8.79 10.34
CA PHE A 255 18.05 -7.33 10.23
C PHE A 255 19.20 -6.51 10.85
N GLY A 256 20.34 -7.12 11.15
CA GLY A 256 21.51 -6.39 11.66
C GLY A 256 22.38 -5.89 10.50
N GLY A 257 22.29 -4.61 10.17
CA GLY A 257 23.37 -3.90 9.48
C GLY A 257 24.35 -3.38 10.51
N GLY A 258 25.62 -3.82 10.42
CA GLY A 258 26.72 -3.47 11.33
C GLY A 258 27.53 -4.69 11.71
#